data_AF-A0A944I2C0-F1
#
_entry.id   AF-A0A944I2C0-F1
#
_cell.length_a   1.000
_cell.length_b   1.000
_cell.length_c   1.000
_cell.angle_alpha   90.00
_cell.angle_beta   90.00
_cell.angle_gamma   90.00
#
_symmetry.space_group_name_H-M   'P 1'
#
loop_
_entity.id
_entity.type
_entity.pdbx_description
1 polymer ?
#
loop_
_entity_poly.entity_id
_entity_poly.type
_entity_poly.pdbx_seq_one_letter_code
_entity_poly.pdbx_strand_id
1 'polypeptide(L)'
;MTGGRGRSVPPRQLARDPENWPEATIPDHAQARVVQAIAKALTRQMNRDGLGLRSVAARSGVNRQAVANLLAGSSWPDVATLSRLEDALGVGLYPGVPGPGSRHC
;
A
#
# COMPACT_ATOMS: atom_id res chain seq x y z
N MET A 1 -3.47 -20.27 3.91
CA MET A 1 -3.90 -19.30 2.89
C MET A 1 -5.28 -18.79 3.29
N THR A 2 -5.34 -17.72 4.08
CA THR A 2 -6.60 -17.13 4.56
C THR A 2 -6.93 -15.89 3.75
N GLY A 3 -7.91 -16.01 2.87
CA GLY A 3 -8.43 -14.90 2.07
C GLY A 3 -9.45 -15.43 1.08
N GLY A 4 -10.73 -15.21 1.37
CA GLY A 4 -11.83 -15.61 0.51
C GLY A 4 -11.72 -15.02 -0.91
N ARG A 5 -12.58 -15.51 -1.80
CA ARG A 5 -12.61 -15.26 -3.26
C ARG A 5 -12.47 -13.78 -3.71
N GLY A 6 -12.61 -12.80 -2.82
CA GLY A 6 -12.46 -11.36 -3.11
C GLY A 6 -11.02 -10.85 -3.33
N ARG A 7 -9.98 -11.67 -3.12
CA ARG A 7 -8.57 -11.28 -3.39
C ARG A 7 -7.99 -11.84 -4.69
N SER A 8 -8.79 -12.54 -5.51
CA SER A 8 -8.33 -13.08 -6.80
C SER A 8 -8.09 -11.97 -7.83
N VAL A 9 -8.83 -10.86 -7.72
CA VAL A 9 -8.67 -9.67 -8.57
C VAL A 9 -7.74 -8.67 -7.87
N PRO A 10 -6.64 -8.24 -8.51
CA PRO A 10 -5.78 -7.19 -7.99
C PRO A 10 -6.51 -5.84 -7.85
N PRO A 11 -6.17 -5.02 -6.84
CA PRO A 11 -6.76 -3.70 -6.63
C PRO A 11 -6.82 -2.82 -7.88
N ARG A 12 -5.74 -2.78 -8.69
CA ARG A 12 -5.70 -1.96 -9.90
C ARG A 12 -6.72 -2.34 -10.96
N GLN A 13 -7.08 -3.62 -11.05
CA GLN A 13 -8.04 -4.12 -12.05
C GLN A 13 -9.49 -3.74 -11.70
N LEU A 14 -9.73 -3.20 -10.50
CA LEU A 14 -11.01 -2.69 -10.06
C LEU A 14 -11.18 -1.19 -10.38
N ALA A 15 -10.15 -0.56 -10.96
CA ALA A 15 -10.22 0.81 -11.45
C ALA A 15 -10.79 0.86 -12.87
N ARG A 16 -11.37 2.01 -13.25
CA ARG A 16 -11.85 2.26 -14.62
C ARG A 16 -10.73 2.21 -15.66
N ASP A 17 -9.52 2.58 -15.26
CA ASP A 17 -8.31 2.58 -16.09
C ASP A 17 -7.14 1.97 -15.29
N PRO A 18 -6.93 0.65 -15.38
CA PRO A 18 -5.89 -0.03 -14.59
C PRO A 18 -4.46 0.42 -14.90
N GLU A 19 -4.19 0.94 -16.10
CA GLU A 19 -2.85 1.38 -16.51
C GLU A 19 -2.49 2.74 -15.90
N ASN A 20 -3.48 3.57 -15.61
CA ASN A 20 -3.30 4.84 -14.90
C ASN A 20 -3.28 4.67 -13.37
N TRP A 21 -2.94 3.49 -12.85
CA TRP A 21 -2.72 3.30 -11.43
C TRP A 21 -1.51 4.12 -10.93
N PRO A 22 -1.54 4.71 -9.72
CA PRO A 22 -2.64 4.75 -8.76
C PRO A 22 -3.62 5.91 -8.97
N GLU A 23 -3.53 6.68 -10.05
CA GLU A 23 -4.36 7.89 -10.27
C GLU A 23 -5.77 7.61 -10.80
N ALA A 24 -6.03 6.40 -11.28
CA ALA A 24 -7.31 5.97 -11.83
C ALA A 24 -8.51 6.07 -10.85
N THR A 25 -9.73 6.21 -11.39
CA THR A 25 -10.95 6.23 -10.55
C THR A 25 -11.43 4.81 -10.23
N ILE A 26 -11.81 4.56 -8.96
CA ILE A 26 -12.39 3.29 -8.48
C ILE A 26 -13.81 3.55 -7.92
N PRO A 27 -14.87 3.29 -8.70
CA PRO A 27 -16.23 3.67 -8.33
C PRO A 27 -16.82 2.81 -7.19
N ASP A 28 -16.83 1.48 -7.34
CA ASP A 28 -17.66 0.60 -6.49
C ASP A 28 -16.86 -0.41 -5.67
N HIS A 29 -15.64 -0.06 -5.25
CA HIS A 29 -14.81 -0.95 -4.43
C HIS A 29 -14.01 -0.19 -3.37
N ALA A 30 -14.64 0.03 -2.21
CA ALA A 30 -14.06 0.82 -1.12
C ALA A 30 -12.69 0.32 -0.65
N GLN A 31 -12.52 -1.00 -0.54
CA GLN A 31 -11.25 -1.60 -0.10
C GLN A 31 -10.13 -1.37 -1.12
N ALA A 32 -10.43 -1.33 -2.43
CA ALA A 32 -9.43 -1.04 -3.45
C ALA A 32 -9.04 0.44 -3.42
N ARG A 33 -9.98 1.35 -3.11
CA ARG A 33 -9.66 2.76 -2.82
C ARG A 33 -8.73 2.92 -1.62
N VAL A 34 -8.90 2.10 -0.58
CA VAL A 34 -7.97 2.11 0.57
C VAL A 34 -6.57 1.67 0.12
N VAL A 35 -6.44 0.59 -0.63
CA VAL A 35 -5.13 0.15 -1.16
C VAL A 35 -4.51 1.20 -2.08
N GLN A 36 -5.31 1.83 -2.94
CA GLN A 36 -4.87 2.95 -3.77
C GLN A 36 -4.34 4.12 -2.94
N ALA A 37 -5.05 4.52 -1.89
CA ALA A 37 -4.63 5.59 -1.01
C ALA A 37 -3.32 5.26 -0.28
N ILE A 38 -3.16 4.01 0.19
CA ILE A 38 -1.91 3.51 0.78
C ILE A 38 -0.78 3.57 -0.24
N ALA A 39 -0.99 3.10 -1.48
CA ALA A 39 0.02 3.15 -2.53
C ALA A 39 0.45 4.59 -2.84
N LYS A 40 -0.51 5.53 -2.95
CA LYS A 40 -0.21 6.96 -3.12
C LYS A 40 0.58 7.54 -1.94
N ALA A 41 0.19 7.22 -0.71
CA ALA A 41 0.89 7.69 0.49
C ALA A 41 2.33 7.17 0.54
N LEU A 42 2.53 5.90 0.25
CA LEU A 42 3.85 5.28 0.20
C LEU A 42 4.72 5.89 -0.91
N THR A 43 4.20 6.05 -2.13
CA THR A 43 4.92 6.73 -3.22
C THR A 43 5.35 8.15 -2.82
N ARG A 44 4.44 8.92 -2.22
CA ARG A 44 4.77 10.28 -1.74
C ARG A 44 5.85 10.25 -0.68
N GLN A 45 5.77 9.34 0.30
CA GLN A 45 6.80 9.23 1.34
C GLN A 45 8.16 8.85 0.75
N MET A 46 8.18 7.83 -0.12
CA MET A 46 9.40 7.38 -0.79
C MET A 46 10.05 8.50 -1.61
N ASN A 47 9.26 9.27 -2.36
CA ASN A 47 9.77 10.39 -3.14
C ASN A 47 10.30 11.53 -2.26
N ARG A 48 9.59 11.88 -1.17
CA ARG A 48 10.02 12.90 -0.22
C ARG A 48 11.37 12.57 0.43
N ASP A 49 11.57 11.31 0.77
CA ASP A 49 12.76 10.84 1.49
C ASP A 49 13.88 10.33 0.56
N GLY A 50 13.67 10.36 -0.76
CA GLY A 50 14.63 9.81 -1.73
C GLY A 50 14.84 8.29 -1.62
N LEU A 51 13.84 7.55 -1.14
CA LEU A 51 13.94 6.11 -0.88
C LEU A 51 13.56 5.27 -2.09
N GLY A 52 14.46 4.35 -2.48
CA GLY A 52 14.14 3.27 -3.41
C GLY A 52 13.53 2.06 -2.73
N LEU A 53 12.95 1.15 -3.53
CA LEU A 53 12.34 -0.12 -3.06
C LEU A 53 13.26 -0.94 -2.15
N ARG A 54 14.55 -1.02 -2.49
CA ARG A 54 15.54 -1.77 -1.69
C ARG A 54 15.70 -1.18 -0.29
N SER A 55 15.75 0.15 -0.19
CA SER A 55 15.89 0.86 1.10
C SER A 55 14.66 0.66 1.97
N VAL A 56 13.45 0.80 1.39
CA VAL A 56 12.19 0.56 2.10
C VAL A 56 12.10 -0.88 2.60
N ALA A 57 12.44 -1.86 1.75
CA ALA A 57 12.44 -3.27 2.13
C ALA A 57 13.41 -3.57 3.28
N ALA A 58 14.64 -3.03 3.20
CA ALA A 58 15.64 -3.21 4.26
C ALA A 58 15.21 -2.59 5.58
N ARG A 59 14.61 -1.39 5.57
CA ARG A 59 14.14 -0.68 6.77
C ARG A 59 12.93 -1.34 7.43
N SER A 60 11.98 -1.82 6.63
CA SER A 60 10.71 -2.38 7.12
C SER A 60 10.73 -3.89 7.34
N GLY A 61 11.73 -4.59 6.82
CA GLY A 61 11.73 -6.05 6.77
C GLY A 61 10.64 -6.65 5.86
N VAL A 62 9.89 -5.81 5.13
CA VAL A 62 8.91 -6.26 4.13
C VAL A 62 9.65 -6.66 2.86
N ASN A 63 9.23 -7.77 2.25
CA ASN A 63 9.81 -8.25 0.99
C ASN A 63 9.75 -7.16 -0.10
N ARG A 64 10.87 -6.90 -0.79
CA ARG A 64 10.96 -5.90 -1.87
C ARG A 64 9.87 -6.05 -2.94
N GLN A 65 9.54 -7.28 -3.32
CA GLN A 65 8.49 -7.56 -4.29
C GLN A 65 7.10 -7.25 -3.75
N ALA A 66 6.86 -7.46 -2.45
CA ALA A 66 5.59 -7.08 -1.82
C ALA A 66 5.40 -5.55 -1.84
N VAL A 67 6.47 -4.78 -1.56
CA VAL A 67 6.44 -3.31 -1.69
C VAL A 67 6.16 -2.92 -3.14
N ALA A 68 6.85 -3.51 -4.11
CA ALA A 68 6.64 -3.24 -5.52
C ALA A 68 5.20 -3.56 -5.98
N ASN A 69 4.65 -4.71 -5.54
CA ASN A 69 3.30 -5.14 -5.87
C ASN A 69 2.23 -4.24 -5.24
N LEU A 70 2.46 -3.76 -4.01
CA LEU A 70 1.61 -2.76 -3.37
C LEU A 70 1.59 -1.46 -4.18
N LEU A 71 2.75 -0.92 -4.53
CA LEU A 71 2.86 0.30 -5.33
C LEU A 71 2.21 0.16 -6.70
N ALA A 72 2.34 -1.01 -7.33
CA ALA A 72 1.72 -1.31 -8.62
C ALA A 72 0.22 -1.66 -8.53
N GLY A 73 -0.35 -1.80 -7.32
CA GLY A 73 -1.73 -2.22 -7.13
C GLY A 73 -2.00 -3.67 -7.58
N SER A 74 -0.96 -4.51 -7.65
CA SER A 74 -1.05 -5.91 -8.09
C SER A 74 -1.31 -6.88 -6.93
N SER A 75 -1.25 -6.42 -5.68
CA SER A 75 -1.53 -7.25 -4.50
C SER A 75 -2.30 -6.50 -3.41
N TRP A 76 -3.04 -7.26 -2.61
CA TRP A 76 -3.67 -6.79 -1.38
C TRP A 76 -2.65 -6.84 -0.23
N PRO A 77 -2.23 -5.70 0.36
CA PRO A 77 -1.40 -5.72 1.56
C PRO A 77 -2.20 -6.28 2.74
N ASP A 78 -1.52 -6.96 3.66
CA ASP A 78 -2.08 -7.32 4.95
C ASP A 78 -1.72 -6.29 6.03
N VAL A 79 -2.35 -6.42 7.20
CA VAL A 79 -2.17 -5.49 8.32
C VAL A 79 -0.73 -5.50 8.83
N ALA A 80 -0.07 -6.66 8.84
CA ALA A 80 1.31 -6.79 9.28
C ALA A 80 2.29 -6.08 8.32
N THR A 81 2.04 -6.16 7.01
CA THR A 81 2.79 -5.42 5.99
C THR A 81 2.62 -3.93 6.18
N LEU A 82 1.38 -3.47 6.38
CA LEU A 82 1.10 -2.05 6.59
C LEU A 82 1.79 -1.53 7.85
N SER A 83 1.62 -2.21 8.99
CA SER A 83 2.24 -1.81 10.27
C SER A 83 3.76 -1.70 10.14
N ARG A 84 4.42 -2.69 9.54
CA ARG A 84 5.89 -2.66 9.36
C ARG A 84 6.36 -1.50 8.48
N LEU A 85 5.62 -1.18 7.41
CA LEU A 85 5.94 -0.04 6.55
C LEU A 85 5.76 1.27 7.30
N GLU A 86 4.65 1.44 8.02
CA GLU A 86 4.39 2.62 8.83
C GLU A 86 5.46 2.81 9.91
N ASP A 87 5.78 1.77 10.67
CA ASP A 87 6.81 1.81 11.73
C ASP A 87 8.19 2.20 11.19
N ALA A 88 8.58 1.60 10.07
CA ALA A 88 9.88 1.85 9.44
C ALA A 88 10.01 3.25 8.85
N LEU A 89 8.90 3.82 8.38
CA LEU A 89 8.85 5.16 7.78
C LEU A 89 8.47 6.25 8.78
N GLY A 90 7.95 5.87 9.95
CA GLY A 90 7.50 6.80 10.98
C GLY A 90 6.25 7.61 10.60
N VAL A 91 5.47 7.16 9.62
CA VAL A 91 4.28 7.87 9.09
C VAL A 91 3.06 6.95 9.03
N GLY A 92 1.87 7.54 9.08
CA GLY A 92 0.63 6.82 8.78
C GLY A 92 0.45 6.66 7.28
N LEU A 93 0.23 5.42 6.83
CA LEU A 93 -0.09 5.07 5.45
C LEU A 93 -1.58 4.76 5.30
N TYR A 94 -2.23 4.28 6.37
CA TYR A 94 -3.68 4.13 6.38
C TYR A 94 -4.38 5.51 6.24
N PRO A 95 -5.42 5.64 5.42
CA PRO A 95 -6.11 6.92 5.22
C PRO A 95 -6.64 7.51 6.53
N GLY A 96 -6.36 8.79 6.77
CA GLY A 96 -6.86 9.53 7.94
C GLY A 96 -6.05 9.35 9.22
N VAL A 97 -4.94 8.61 9.20
CA VAL A 97 -4.06 8.42 10.38
C VAL A 97 -2.75 9.19 10.17
N PRO A 98 -2.33 10.07 11.10
CA PRO A 98 -1.13 10.90 10.92
C PRO A 98 0.20 10.17 11.20
N GLY A 99 0.16 9.01 11.88
CA GLY A 99 1.35 8.26 12.30
C GLY A 99 1.13 6.74 12.25
N PRO A 100 2.15 5.94 12.62
CA PRO A 100 2.03 4.48 12.61
C PRO A 100 0.93 3.98 13.54
N GLY A 101 0.08 3.09 13.03
CA GLY A 101 -1.05 2.54 13.79
C GLY A 101 -0.63 1.84 15.08
N SER A 102 0.55 1.21 15.09
CA SER A 102 1.16 0.53 16.24
C SER A 102 1.32 1.43 17.48
N ARG A 103 1.41 2.76 17.31
CA ARG A 103 1.57 3.73 18.40
C ARG A 103 0.26 4.06 19.12
N HIS A 104 -0.86 3.56 18.60
CA HIS A 104 -2.20 3.80 19.12
C HIS A 104 -2.81 2.54 19.77
N CYS A 105 -2.04 1.46 19.87
CA CYS A 105 -2.43 0.17 20.44
C CYS A 105 -1.83 -0.03 21.83
#